data_AF-A0A953DXD0-F1
#
_entry.id   AF-A0A953DXD0-F1
#
_cell.length_a   1.000
_cell.length_b   1.000
_cell.length_c   1.000
_cell.angle_alpha   90.00
_cell.angle_beta   90.00
_cell.angle_gamma   90.00
#
_symmetry.space_group_name_H-M   'P 1'
#
loop_
_entity.id
_entity.type
_entity.pdbx_description
1 polymer ?
#
loop_
_entity_poly.entity_id
_entity_poly.type
_entity_poly.pdbx_seq_one_letter_code
_entity_poly.pdbx_strand_id
1 'polypeptide(L)'
;PAFKAEQRARNALYFAELFSRRGIEHVHVHFANRAAHTAMFVREISGIPFSVTAHGQDFMKDLGNIDLLREICAGAEFVAAETDYSCGMLRQLCPEAASKIHRVYNGFDLARLARRGGQDCTSGAQEKNPLRILSVGRLVAFKGFDCLIDACAALVRSGLDFTCEIIGDGPLRGELQSRIEKKNLSGRVQLLGALSEAAVLEKVAAADIFALASVIDAQGASDVFPTVIIEAMAAGRPVVSTRLAGIPEAVADGETGLLVPPGDPAALATALERLMRDAELRRQLGRAGRARVEQHFQIDQTVRPLIRLFEKTARSSHKPQSLSKFKADASQGVAYLIDRWPDEELPGLERELEEMLRRKISLFAVVCEFDSSARRTREMERLAPRLEFLPDPMVLEGEWRANPALARRLEEERAQNEARPPAGIFLRQARFALALRRLLSDRKVTHIHATSSRALVCALILQDLLGTGVSATIERRPQLPRNWLAFALKKCRGGRVSNLKLLSACPGSFLLDKAALFSGLQKVVRSVERKTGIDLPRMRSRAGFWNQWLRLLARWSSDGESAEASRANN
;
A
#
# COMPACT_ATOMS: atom_id res chain seq x y z
N PRO A 1 10.56 -16.47 0.79
CA PRO A 1 9.64 -15.47 0.16
C PRO A 1 9.66 -15.61 -1.36
N ALA A 2 8.50 -15.62 -2.02
CA ALA A 2 8.44 -15.56 -3.49
C ALA A 2 8.92 -14.18 -3.95
N PHE A 3 10.23 -14.05 -4.18
CA PHE A 3 10.88 -12.85 -4.64
C PHE A 3 10.41 -12.55 -6.07
N LYS A 4 9.62 -11.49 -6.25
CA LYS A 4 9.05 -11.10 -7.55
C LYS A 4 9.83 -9.93 -8.15
N ALA A 5 11.09 -10.15 -8.51
CA ALA A 5 11.95 -9.12 -9.11
C ALA A 5 11.29 -8.44 -10.32
N GLU A 6 10.66 -9.23 -11.19
CA GLU A 6 9.91 -8.75 -12.35
C GLU A 6 8.81 -7.74 -11.99
N GLN A 7 8.06 -8.00 -10.90
CA GLN A 7 7.04 -7.06 -10.43
C GLN A 7 7.68 -5.76 -9.90
N ARG A 8 8.85 -5.84 -9.27
CA ARG A 8 9.56 -4.66 -8.76
C ARG A 8 10.13 -3.81 -9.88
N ALA A 9 10.68 -4.43 -10.91
CA ALA A 9 11.15 -3.75 -12.12
C ALA A 9 9.99 -3.07 -12.87
N ARG A 10 8.84 -3.75 -13.00
CA ARG A 10 7.62 -3.13 -13.58
C ARG A 10 7.16 -1.90 -12.81
N ASN A 11 7.11 -1.98 -11.48
CA ASN A 11 6.75 -0.83 -10.65
C ASN A 11 7.77 0.30 -10.78
N ALA A 12 9.06 -0.02 -10.93
CA ALA A 12 10.11 0.96 -11.08
C ALA A 12 10.00 1.77 -12.38
N LEU A 13 9.57 1.16 -13.50
CA LEU A 13 9.33 1.90 -14.75
C LEU A 13 8.34 3.06 -14.55
N TYR A 14 7.22 2.79 -13.88
CA TYR A 14 6.23 3.82 -13.57
C TYR A 14 6.81 4.95 -12.70
N PHE A 15 7.49 4.59 -11.61
CA PHE A 15 8.05 5.58 -10.68
C PHE A 15 9.20 6.37 -11.29
N ALA A 16 10.07 5.74 -12.08
CA ALA A 16 11.16 6.39 -12.79
C ALA A 16 10.65 7.53 -13.68
N GLU A 17 9.58 7.29 -14.46
CA GLU A 17 8.95 8.32 -15.29
C GLU A 17 8.29 9.41 -14.43
N LEU A 18 7.49 9.02 -13.44
CA LEU A 18 6.79 9.96 -12.57
C LEU A 18 7.75 10.90 -11.83
N PHE A 19 8.83 10.35 -11.27
CA PHE A 19 9.83 11.08 -10.52
C PHE A 19 10.65 12.00 -11.43
N SER A 20 11.05 11.52 -12.60
CA SER A 20 11.74 12.34 -13.60
C SER A 20 10.91 13.56 -14.03
N ARG A 21 9.61 13.35 -14.32
CA ARG A 21 8.69 14.44 -14.70
C ARG A 21 8.47 15.47 -13.60
N ARG A 22 8.56 15.05 -12.34
CA ARG A 22 8.41 15.94 -11.17
C ARG A 22 9.72 16.59 -10.74
N GLY A 23 10.84 16.34 -11.43
CA GLY A 23 12.14 16.85 -11.05
C GLY A 23 12.61 16.31 -9.70
N ILE A 24 12.23 15.07 -9.34
CA ILE A 24 12.71 14.44 -8.11
C ILE A 24 14.17 14.04 -8.31
N GLU A 25 15.02 14.50 -7.41
CA GLU A 25 16.47 14.31 -7.49
C GLU A 25 16.99 13.18 -6.59
N HIS A 26 16.17 12.68 -5.67
CA HIS A 26 16.54 11.62 -4.74
C HIS A 26 15.30 10.88 -4.21
N VAL A 27 15.42 9.56 -4.00
CA VAL A 27 14.36 8.73 -3.42
C VAL A 27 14.79 8.19 -2.06
N HIS A 28 14.04 8.48 -1.00
CA HIS A 28 14.22 7.81 0.29
C HIS A 28 13.14 6.75 0.49
N VAL A 29 13.55 5.54 0.87
CA VAL A 29 12.62 4.43 1.12
C VAL A 29 12.76 3.89 2.53
N HIS A 30 11.64 3.48 3.12
CA HIS A 30 11.64 2.71 4.35
C HIS A 30 11.61 1.23 4.01
N PHE A 31 12.31 0.47 4.86
CA PHE A 31 12.54 -0.96 4.76
C PHE A 31 13.51 -1.35 3.64
N ALA A 32 14.60 -2.01 4.02
CA ALA A 32 15.62 -2.55 3.10
C ALA A 32 15.16 -3.83 2.40
N ASN A 33 13.93 -3.82 1.87
CA ASN A 33 13.27 -4.99 1.28
C ASN A 33 12.65 -4.68 -0.08
N ARG A 34 11.35 -4.96 -0.25
CA ARG A 34 10.56 -4.74 -1.45
C ARG A 34 10.66 -3.31 -1.97
N ALA A 35 10.59 -2.31 -1.09
CA ALA A 35 10.64 -0.90 -1.48
C ALA A 35 12.04 -0.51 -1.98
N ALA A 36 13.09 -0.86 -1.23
CA ALA A 36 14.48 -0.64 -1.64
C ALA A 36 14.86 -1.35 -2.93
N HIS A 37 14.40 -2.59 -3.13
CA HIS A 37 14.63 -3.30 -4.38
C HIS A 37 13.95 -2.60 -5.59
N THR A 38 12.74 -2.04 -5.42
CA THR A 38 12.15 -1.18 -6.46
C THR A 38 12.98 0.10 -6.68
N ALA A 39 13.50 0.72 -5.63
CA ALA A 39 14.34 1.92 -5.74
C ALA A 39 15.65 1.67 -6.51
N MET A 40 16.24 0.49 -6.39
CA MET A 40 17.41 0.10 -7.19
C MET A 40 17.11 0.08 -8.69
N PHE A 41 15.97 -0.50 -9.09
CA PHE A 41 15.53 -0.44 -10.49
C PHE A 41 15.21 0.99 -10.93
N VAL A 42 14.61 1.83 -10.06
CA VAL A 42 14.36 3.25 -10.39
C VAL A 42 15.68 3.96 -10.67
N ARG A 43 16.70 3.73 -9.84
CA ARG A 43 18.05 4.26 -10.03
C ARG A 43 18.64 3.81 -11.37
N GLU A 44 18.57 2.53 -11.69
CA GLU A 44 19.11 2.01 -12.95
C GLU A 44 18.39 2.57 -14.18
N ILE A 45 17.07 2.75 -14.11
CA ILE A 45 16.25 3.25 -15.22
C ILE A 45 16.42 4.75 -15.45
N SER A 46 16.43 5.55 -14.38
CA SER A 46 16.35 7.03 -14.45
C SER A 46 17.63 7.76 -14.03
N GLY A 47 18.57 7.07 -13.40
CA GLY A 47 19.72 7.67 -12.73
C GLY A 47 19.39 8.36 -11.40
N ILE A 48 18.13 8.37 -10.95
CA ILE A 48 17.75 9.01 -9.68
C ILE A 48 18.32 8.19 -8.50
N PRO A 49 19.20 8.75 -7.67
CA PRO A 49 19.78 8.05 -6.53
C PRO A 49 18.73 7.71 -5.48
N PHE A 50 19.07 6.76 -4.60
CA PHE A 50 18.21 6.41 -3.47
C PHE A 50 18.97 6.24 -2.16
N SER A 51 18.24 6.32 -1.06
CA SER A 51 18.71 6.00 0.30
C SER A 51 17.65 5.19 1.03
N VAL A 52 18.03 4.50 2.11
CA VAL A 52 17.11 3.61 2.81
C VAL A 52 17.16 3.82 4.33
N THR A 53 16.00 3.77 4.99
CA THR A 53 15.93 3.51 6.43
C THR A 53 15.65 2.02 6.64
N ALA A 54 16.61 1.28 7.18
CA ALA A 54 16.53 -0.15 7.46
C ALA A 54 15.94 -0.39 8.86
N HIS A 55 15.04 -1.38 8.96
CA HIS A 55 14.33 -1.76 10.18
C HIS A 55 14.74 -3.16 10.61
N GLY A 56 14.58 -3.50 11.89
CA GLY A 56 15.00 -4.82 12.42
C GLY A 56 14.56 -6.03 11.60
N GLN A 57 13.34 -6.01 11.07
CA GLN A 57 12.83 -7.10 10.23
C GLN A 57 13.63 -7.33 8.94
N ASP A 58 14.35 -6.33 8.45
CA ASP A 58 15.13 -6.42 7.22
C ASP A 58 16.45 -7.18 7.42
N PHE A 59 16.95 -7.31 8.64
CA PHE A 59 18.26 -7.93 8.90
C PHE A 59 18.28 -8.92 10.07
N MET A 60 17.20 -9.06 10.85
CA MET A 60 17.11 -10.04 11.95
C MET A 60 16.37 -11.32 11.58
N LYS A 61 15.31 -11.24 10.77
CA LYS A 61 14.44 -12.41 10.48
C LYS A 61 14.64 -12.99 9.08
N ASP A 62 15.53 -12.41 8.29
CA ASP A 62 15.85 -12.77 6.92
C ASP A 62 14.87 -12.24 5.85
N LEU A 63 15.41 -11.47 4.90
CA LEU A 63 14.77 -11.06 3.64
C LEU A 63 14.65 -12.23 2.64
N GLY A 64 15.19 -13.39 3.01
CA GLY A 64 15.37 -14.56 2.18
C GLY A 64 16.68 -14.55 1.38
N ASN A 65 17.47 -13.46 1.43
CA ASN A 65 18.77 -13.34 0.79
C ASN A 65 19.60 -12.19 1.39
N ILE A 66 20.74 -12.51 2.01
CA ILE A 66 21.68 -11.53 2.58
C ILE A 66 22.40 -10.71 1.49
N ASP A 67 22.63 -11.28 0.31
CA ASP A 67 23.31 -10.60 -0.78
C ASP A 67 22.47 -9.47 -1.34
N LEU A 68 21.13 -9.62 -1.35
CA LEU A 68 20.23 -8.52 -1.71
C LEU A 68 20.33 -7.37 -0.70
N LEU A 69 20.43 -7.65 0.60
CA LEU A 69 20.64 -6.61 1.60
C LEU A 69 21.97 -5.88 1.36
N ARG A 70 23.04 -6.62 1.06
CA ARG A 70 24.35 -6.04 0.72
C ARG A 70 24.27 -5.17 -0.54
N GLU A 71 23.60 -5.65 -1.57
CA GLU A 71 23.40 -4.91 -2.83
C GLU A 71 22.61 -3.61 -2.61
N ILE A 72 21.52 -3.67 -1.83
CA ILE A 72 20.74 -2.49 -1.41
C ILE A 72 21.63 -1.51 -0.66
N CYS A 73 22.37 -1.96 0.35
CA CYS A 73 23.22 -1.10 1.18
C CYS A 73 24.37 -0.48 0.37
N ALA A 74 25.00 -1.25 -0.53
CA ALA A 74 26.05 -0.76 -1.41
C ALA A 74 25.52 0.27 -2.41
N GLY A 75 24.34 0.00 -2.98
CA GLY A 75 23.64 0.86 -3.95
C GLY A 75 22.98 2.10 -3.35
N ALA A 76 22.75 2.15 -2.04
CA ALA A 76 22.22 3.34 -1.39
C ALA A 76 23.29 4.45 -1.26
N GLU A 77 22.87 5.71 -1.34
CA GLU A 77 23.70 6.88 -1.02
C GLU A 77 24.03 6.91 0.48
N PHE A 78 23.04 6.54 1.30
CA PHE A 78 23.20 6.26 2.72
C PHE A 78 22.14 5.29 3.22
N VAL A 79 22.45 4.63 4.33
CA VAL A 79 21.57 3.72 5.07
C VAL A 79 21.37 4.30 6.46
N ALA A 80 20.14 4.69 6.78
CA ALA A 80 19.73 5.04 8.14
C ALA A 80 19.29 3.79 8.89
N ALA A 81 19.63 3.69 10.17
CA ALA A 81 19.16 2.63 11.05
C ALA A 81 18.77 3.20 12.41
N GLU A 82 17.79 2.58 13.05
CA GLU A 82 17.10 3.17 14.21
C GLU A 82 17.97 3.30 15.45
N THR A 83 19.02 2.48 15.57
CA THR A 83 19.81 2.35 16.80
C THR A 83 21.28 2.09 16.50
N ASP A 84 22.16 2.32 17.47
CA ASP A 84 23.58 1.96 17.34
C ASP A 84 23.75 0.44 17.30
N TYR A 85 22.89 -0.32 18.00
CA TYR A 85 22.79 -1.78 17.85
C TYR A 85 22.51 -2.19 16.39
N SER A 86 21.53 -1.55 15.75
CA SER A 86 21.18 -1.84 14.35
C SER A 86 22.31 -1.45 13.40
N CYS A 87 22.95 -0.31 13.64
CA CYS A 87 24.11 0.12 12.87
C CYS A 87 25.25 -0.91 12.98
N GLY A 88 25.52 -1.41 14.18
CA GLY A 88 26.54 -2.45 14.42
C GLY A 88 26.26 -3.71 13.61
N MET A 89 25.04 -4.24 13.69
CA MET A 89 24.65 -5.44 12.95
C MET A 89 24.69 -5.22 11.42
N LEU A 90 24.16 -4.10 10.92
CA LEU A 90 24.21 -3.79 9.49
C LEU A 90 25.64 -3.63 8.98
N ARG A 91 26.55 -3.04 9.77
CA ARG A 91 27.98 -2.93 9.40
C ARG A 91 28.67 -4.28 9.36
N GLN A 92 28.31 -5.21 10.25
CA GLN A 92 28.81 -6.59 10.21
C GLN A 92 28.30 -7.34 8.97
N LEU A 93 27.01 -7.18 8.63
CA LEU A 93 26.39 -7.84 7.49
C LEU A 93 26.81 -7.24 6.14
N CYS A 94 27.02 -5.93 6.09
CA CYS A 94 27.32 -5.13 4.90
C CYS A 94 28.60 -4.29 5.09
N PRO A 95 29.78 -4.93 5.23
CA PRO A 95 31.03 -4.23 5.57
C PRO A 95 31.43 -3.20 4.50
N GLU A 96 31.14 -3.47 3.23
CA GLU A 96 31.44 -2.57 2.10
C GLU A 96 30.64 -1.25 2.18
N ALA A 97 29.48 -1.27 2.83
CA ALA A 97 28.63 -0.11 3.02
C ALA A 97 28.80 0.53 4.41
N ALA A 98 29.77 0.09 5.23
CA ALA A 98 29.86 0.49 6.63
C ALA A 98 29.96 2.00 6.86
N SER A 99 30.65 2.71 5.97
CA SER A 99 30.81 4.17 6.00
C SER A 99 29.53 4.95 5.66
N LYS A 100 28.56 4.28 5.04
CA LYS A 100 27.25 4.82 4.64
C LYS A 100 26.14 4.54 5.67
N ILE A 101 26.43 3.75 6.71
CA ILE A 101 25.45 3.36 7.73
C ILE A 101 25.47 4.37 8.87
N HIS A 102 24.35 5.04 9.09
CA HIS A 102 24.17 6.11 10.06
C HIS A 102 23.01 5.83 11.01
N ARG A 103 23.17 6.18 12.29
CA ARG A 103 22.08 6.11 13.26
C ARG A 103 21.13 7.29 13.07
N VAL A 104 19.84 6.97 12.97
CA VAL A 104 18.73 7.92 12.99
C VAL A 104 17.64 7.33 13.88
N TYR A 105 17.49 7.83 15.10
CA TYR A 105 16.43 7.36 16.00
C TYR A 105 15.05 7.67 15.44
N ASN A 106 14.11 6.76 15.68
CA ASN A 106 12.69 7.10 15.56
C ASN A 106 12.36 8.16 16.61
N GLY A 107 11.87 9.31 16.15
CA GLY A 107 11.44 10.39 17.02
C GLY A 107 10.01 10.26 17.48
N PHE A 108 9.71 10.91 18.59
CA PHE A 108 8.37 11.02 19.14
C PHE A 108 7.90 12.49 19.14
N ASP A 109 6.65 12.72 18.71
CA ASP A 109 6.01 14.03 18.78
C ASP A 109 5.34 14.21 20.15
N LEU A 110 6.02 14.89 21.07
CA LEU A 110 5.48 15.16 22.41
C LEU A 110 4.25 16.06 22.40
N ALA A 111 4.11 16.96 21.42
CA ALA A 111 2.92 17.82 21.31
C ALA A 111 1.67 16.98 21.00
N ARG A 112 1.83 15.78 20.44
CA ARG A 112 0.75 14.83 20.25
C ARG A 112 0.17 14.29 21.56
N LEU A 113 1.02 14.09 22.57
CA LEU A 113 0.59 13.65 23.90
C LEU A 113 -0.16 14.76 24.64
N ALA A 114 0.36 15.99 24.58
CA ALA A 114 -0.24 17.16 25.22
C ALA A 114 -1.63 17.51 24.64
N ARG A 115 -1.79 17.47 23.31
CA ARG A 115 -3.07 17.77 22.63
C ARG A 115 -4.20 16.80 22.97
N ARG A 116 -3.89 15.60 23.47
CA ARG A 116 -4.87 14.56 23.78
C ARG A 116 -5.22 14.49 25.27
N GLY A 117 -4.93 15.55 26.01
CA GLY A 117 -5.31 15.63 27.43
C GLY A 117 -4.50 14.70 28.32
N GLY A 118 -3.29 14.31 27.88
CA GLY A 118 -2.30 13.72 28.78
C GLY A 118 -1.92 14.78 29.81
N GLN A 119 -2.69 14.86 30.90
CA GLN A 119 -2.30 15.61 32.08
C GLN A 119 -0.91 15.14 32.48
N ASP A 120 -0.05 16.08 32.88
CA ASP A 120 1.11 15.74 33.68
C ASP A 120 0.61 14.94 34.89
N CYS A 121 0.72 13.60 34.85
CA CYS A 121 0.31 12.76 35.97
C CYS A 121 1.31 12.86 37.15
N THR A 122 2.08 13.95 37.20
CA THR A 122 2.80 14.40 38.38
C THR A 122 1.85 14.97 39.44
N SER A 123 0.58 15.23 39.11
CA SER A 123 -0.46 15.59 40.08
C SER A 123 -0.80 14.39 40.97
N GLY A 124 -0.36 14.45 42.23
CA GLY A 124 -0.47 13.38 43.21
C GLY A 124 -1.91 12.95 43.52
N ALA A 125 -2.09 11.65 43.73
CA ALA A 125 -3.26 11.07 44.41
C ALA A 125 -2.97 9.61 44.83
N GLN A 126 -2.72 9.44 46.13
CA GLN A 126 -2.86 8.23 46.96
C GLN A 126 -2.11 6.93 46.57
N GLU A 127 -1.84 6.12 47.60
CA GLU A 127 -1.50 4.70 47.45
C GLU A 127 -2.62 3.99 46.68
N LYS A 128 -2.48 3.88 45.36
CA LYS A 128 -3.42 3.15 44.52
C LYS A 128 -3.20 1.66 44.70
N ASN A 129 -4.26 0.97 45.08
CA ASN A 129 -4.33 -0.47 45.09
C ASN A 129 -5.69 -0.89 44.48
N PRO A 130 -5.73 -1.74 43.44
CA PRO A 130 -4.61 -2.38 42.76
C PRO A 130 -3.79 -1.42 41.88
N LEU A 131 -2.48 -1.67 41.76
CA LEU A 131 -1.63 -0.98 40.77
C LEU A 131 -1.90 -1.51 39.35
N ARG A 132 -1.79 -0.63 38.36
CA ARG A 132 -2.02 -0.94 36.93
C ARG A 132 -0.70 -1.13 36.19
N ILE A 133 -0.44 -2.37 35.77
CA ILE A 133 0.63 -2.73 34.86
C ILE A 133 0.07 -2.72 33.43
N LEU A 134 0.77 -2.09 32.51
CA LEU A 134 0.40 -2.08 31.10
C LEU A 134 1.52 -2.63 30.22
N SER A 135 1.14 -3.42 29.22
CA SER A 135 2.02 -3.82 28.13
C SER A 135 1.32 -3.67 26.79
N VAL A 136 2.06 -3.33 25.74
CA VAL A 136 1.50 -3.04 24.42
C VAL A 136 2.38 -3.64 23.34
N GLY A 137 1.79 -4.37 22.39
CA GLY A 137 2.50 -4.88 21.22
C GLY A 137 1.76 -6.01 20.51
N ARG A 138 2.22 -6.35 19.30
CA ARG A 138 1.71 -7.53 18.56
C ARG A 138 1.94 -8.80 19.38
N LEU A 139 0.95 -9.68 19.47
CA LEU A 139 1.05 -10.94 20.22
C LEU A 139 1.89 -11.97 19.45
N VAL A 140 3.22 -11.75 19.43
CA VAL A 140 4.25 -12.56 18.78
C VAL A 140 5.38 -12.86 19.76
N ALA A 141 6.15 -13.92 19.50
CA ALA A 141 7.07 -14.52 20.47
C ALA A 141 8.08 -13.51 21.06
N PHE A 142 8.72 -12.71 20.22
CA PHE A 142 9.74 -11.77 20.66
C PHE A 142 9.23 -10.60 21.54
N LYS A 143 7.92 -10.45 21.75
CA LYS A 143 7.39 -9.50 22.75
C LYS A 143 7.49 -10.00 24.19
N GLY A 144 7.67 -11.32 24.38
CA GLY A 144 7.84 -11.94 25.70
C GLY A 144 6.64 -11.77 26.64
N PHE A 145 5.41 -11.71 26.12
CA PHE A 145 4.21 -11.60 26.96
C PHE A 145 4.01 -12.82 27.87
N ASP A 146 4.53 -13.98 27.46
CA ASP A 146 4.60 -15.16 28.29
C ASP A 146 5.46 -14.95 29.54
N CYS A 147 6.63 -14.31 29.40
CA CYS A 147 7.48 -13.93 30.53
C CYS A 147 6.76 -12.93 31.46
N LEU A 148 6.03 -11.96 30.90
CA LEU A 148 5.22 -11.03 31.69
C LEU A 148 4.11 -11.74 32.47
N ILE A 149 3.38 -12.67 31.85
CA ILE A 149 2.34 -13.47 32.51
C ILE A 149 2.96 -14.33 33.64
N ASP A 150 4.13 -14.91 33.39
CA ASP A 150 4.85 -15.72 34.38
C ASP A 150 5.35 -14.87 35.56
N ALA A 151 5.79 -13.64 35.29
CA ALA A 151 6.13 -12.66 36.32
C ALA A 151 4.90 -12.25 37.14
N CYS A 152 3.75 -11.99 36.50
CA CYS A 152 2.48 -11.71 37.19
C CYS A 152 2.09 -12.86 38.13
N ALA A 153 2.28 -14.12 37.75
CA ALA A 153 2.04 -15.26 38.64
C ALA A 153 2.96 -15.23 39.87
N ALA A 154 4.20 -14.77 39.74
CA ALA A 154 5.12 -14.60 40.87
C ALA A 154 4.68 -13.45 41.80
N LEU A 155 4.24 -12.32 41.25
CA LEU A 155 3.72 -11.19 42.03
C LEU A 155 2.50 -11.59 42.89
N VAL A 156 1.61 -12.43 42.35
CA VAL A 156 0.48 -12.99 43.12
C VAL A 156 0.97 -13.83 44.30
N ARG A 157 2.00 -14.67 44.10
CA ARG A 157 2.59 -15.46 45.21
C ARG A 157 3.26 -14.59 46.26
N SER A 158 3.82 -13.44 45.86
CA SER A 158 4.37 -12.41 46.76
C SER A 158 3.30 -11.57 47.49
N GLY A 159 2.01 -11.87 47.29
CA GLY A 159 0.90 -11.19 47.96
C GLY A 159 0.63 -9.77 47.46
N LEU A 160 1.11 -9.42 46.26
CA LEU A 160 0.92 -8.08 45.70
C LEU A 160 -0.39 -7.98 44.92
N ASP A 161 -1.07 -6.84 45.06
CA ASP A 161 -2.33 -6.57 44.39
C ASP A 161 -2.14 -5.64 43.17
N PHE A 162 -2.56 -6.14 42.00
CA PHE A 162 -2.38 -5.47 40.72
C PHE A 162 -3.41 -5.95 39.69
N THR A 163 -3.51 -5.16 38.63
CA THR A 163 -4.10 -5.52 37.34
C THR A 163 -3.05 -5.36 36.25
N CYS A 164 -3.07 -6.23 35.24
CA CYS A 164 -2.17 -6.20 34.09
C CYS A 164 -2.99 -6.24 32.82
N GLU A 165 -2.91 -5.18 32.03
CA GLU A 165 -3.55 -5.10 30.72
C GLU A 165 -2.50 -5.29 29.62
N ILE A 166 -2.78 -6.19 28.68
CA ILE A 166 -1.95 -6.40 27.49
C ILE A 166 -2.76 -5.99 26.26
N ILE A 167 -2.33 -4.90 25.61
CA ILE A 167 -2.96 -4.38 24.40
C ILE A 167 -2.25 -4.90 23.16
N GLY A 168 -3.02 -5.44 22.23
CA GLY A 168 -2.54 -5.93 20.95
C GLY A 168 -3.26 -7.19 20.51
N ASP A 169 -2.94 -7.62 19.29
CA ASP A 169 -3.46 -8.86 18.74
C ASP A 169 -2.36 -9.61 17.98
N GLY A 170 -2.58 -10.89 17.71
CA GLY A 170 -1.59 -11.71 17.01
C GLY A 170 -1.78 -13.21 17.19
N PRO A 171 -0.93 -13.99 16.51
CA PRO A 171 -1.06 -15.45 16.46
C PRO A 171 -0.96 -16.12 17.83
N LEU A 172 -0.26 -15.52 18.80
CA LEU A 172 -0.11 -16.10 20.14
C LEU A 172 -1.29 -15.82 21.10
N ARG A 173 -2.36 -15.14 20.65
CA ARG A 173 -3.49 -14.78 21.53
C ARG A 173 -4.03 -15.99 22.30
N GLY A 174 -4.32 -17.09 21.60
CA GLY A 174 -4.88 -18.30 22.21
C GLY A 174 -3.93 -18.95 23.22
N GLU A 175 -2.63 -18.99 22.91
CA GLU A 175 -1.61 -19.54 23.81
C GLU A 175 -1.48 -18.69 25.09
N LEU A 176 -1.41 -17.37 24.95
CA LEU A 176 -1.32 -16.43 26.07
C LEU A 176 -2.57 -16.49 26.96
N GLN A 177 -3.76 -16.56 26.36
CA GLN A 177 -5.02 -16.71 27.09
C GLN A 177 -5.05 -18.01 27.90
N SER A 178 -4.66 -19.15 27.29
CA SER A 178 -4.55 -20.43 28.00
C SER A 178 -3.54 -20.37 29.14
N ARG A 179 -2.43 -19.65 28.98
CA ARG A 179 -1.42 -19.46 30.03
C ARG A 179 -1.95 -18.67 31.21
N ILE A 180 -2.73 -17.61 30.96
CA ILE A 180 -3.41 -16.81 31.99
C ILE A 180 -4.37 -17.69 32.80
N GLU A 181 -5.19 -18.49 32.12
CA GLU A 181 -6.16 -19.39 32.76
C GLU A 181 -5.48 -20.47 33.61
N LYS A 182 -4.47 -21.17 33.05
CA LYS A 182 -3.71 -22.21 33.76
C LYS A 182 -3.01 -21.69 35.02
N LYS A 183 -2.69 -20.40 35.06
CA LYS A 183 -2.03 -19.74 36.20
C LYS A 183 -3.02 -19.06 37.13
N ASN A 184 -4.32 -19.22 36.91
CA ASN A 184 -5.41 -18.60 37.68
C ASN A 184 -5.29 -17.07 37.74
N LEU A 185 -4.89 -16.46 36.62
CA LEU A 185 -4.65 -15.02 36.51
C LEU A 185 -5.81 -14.25 35.85
N SER A 186 -6.91 -14.92 35.47
CA SER A 186 -8.00 -14.31 34.69
C SER A 186 -8.66 -13.08 35.35
N GLY A 187 -8.64 -12.99 36.67
CA GLY A 187 -9.14 -11.81 37.40
C GLY A 187 -8.17 -10.63 37.45
N ARG A 188 -6.92 -10.82 37.01
CA ARG A 188 -5.82 -9.85 37.15
C ARG A 188 -5.16 -9.49 35.82
N VAL A 189 -5.06 -10.43 34.87
CA VAL A 189 -4.38 -10.24 33.58
C VAL A 189 -5.41 -10.33 32.46
N GLN A 190 -5.47 -9.30 31.60
CA GLN A 190 -6.44 -9.21 30.51
C GLN A 190 -5.79 -8.93 29.16
N LEU A 191 -6.22 -9.64 28.12
CA LEU A 191 -5.85 -9.38 26.73
C LEU A 191 -6.93 -8.50 26.07
N LEU A 192 -6.63 -7.21 25.86
CA LEU A 192 -7.62 -6.22 25.41
C LEU A 192 -7.88 -6.25 23.89
N GLY A 193 -7.06 -6.96 23.12
CA GLY A 193 -7.09 -6.89 21.66
C GLY A 193 -6.42 -5.62 21.11
N ALA A 194 -6.52 -5.42 19.79
CA ALA A 194 -5.97 -4.23 19.15
C ALA A 194 -6.87 -3.00 19.44
N LEU A 195 -6.26 -1.94 19.95
CA LEU A 195 -6.92 -0.66 20.20
C LEU A 195 -6.46 0.41 19.21
N SER A 196 -7.25 1.49 19.09
CA SER A 196 -6.80 2.68 18.37
C SER A 196 -5.62 3.31 19.09
N GLU A 197 -4.76 3.99 18.35
CA GLU A 197 -3.60 4.67 18.93
C GLU A 197 -3.98 5.70 20.01
N ALA A 198 -5.13 6.36 19.89
CA ALA A 198 -5.65 7.25 20.93
C ALA A 198 -5.92 6.49 22.24
N ALA A 199 -6.64 5.39 22.15
CA ALA A 199 -6.96 4.56 23.31
C ALA A 199 -5.69 3.91 23.93
N VAL A 200 -4.70 3.55 23.11
CA VAL A 200 -3.39 3.10 23.62
C VAL A 200 -2.73 4.18 24.47
N LEU A 201 -2.64 5.42 23.96
CA LEU A 201 -2.01 6.52 24.70
C LEU A 201 -2.76 6.87 26.00
N GLU A 202 -4.10 6.82 25.99
CA GLU A 202 -4.91 6.99 27.20
C GLU A 202 -4.62 5.92 28.25
N LYS A 203 -4.52 4.65 27.83
CA LYS A 203 -4.15 3.54 28.71
C LYS A 203 -2.73 3.68 29.24
N VAL A 204 -1.78 4.08 28.40
CA VAL A 204 -0.39 4.36 28.81
C VAL A 204 -0.34 5.47 29.85
N ALA A 205 -1.07 6.57 29.67
CA ALA A 205 -1.13 7.66 30.65
C ALA A 205 -1.80 7.26 31.97
N ALA A 206 -2.75 6.31 31.92
CA ALA A 206 -3.46 5.80 33.10
C ALA A 206 -2.72 4.68 33.86
N ALA A 207 -1.67 4.09 33.27
CA ALA A 207 -0.89 3.02 33.90
C ALA A 207 -0.03 3.55 35.06
N ASP A 208 0.28 2.68 36.01
CA ASP A 208 1.23 2.97 37.10
C ASP A 208 2.64 2.47 36.76
N ILE A 209 2.74 1.37 36.01
CA ILE A 209 3.99 0.79 35.52
C ILE A 209 3.78 0.31 34.06
N PHE A 210 4.72 0.64 33.17
CA PHE A 210 4.76 0.05 31.84
C PHE A 210 5.78 -1.10 31.81
N ALA A 211 5.41 -2.25 31.26
CA ALA A 211 6.28 -3.41 31.16
C ALA A 211 6.33 -3.95 29.73
N LEU A 212 7.52 -4.24 29.20
CA LEU A 212 7.67 -4.96 27.93
C LEU A 212 8.88 -5.90 28.02
N ALA A 213 8.62 -7.20 28.03
CA ALA A 213 9.61 -8.22 28.32
C ALA A 213 10.23 -8.81 27.05
N SER A 214 10.66 -7.97 26.11
CA SER A 214 11.11 -8.41 24.79
C SER A 214 12.23 -9.47 24.85
N VAL A 215 12.13 -10.48 23.99
CA VAL A 215 13.08 -11.60 23.88
C VAL A 215 13.54 -11.78 22.43
N ILE A 216 14.55 -12.62 22.22
CA ILE A 216 14.92 -13.09 20.88
C ILE A 216 14.06 -14.33 20.58
N ASP A 217 13.32 -14.32 19.47
CA ASP A 217 12.55 -15.49 19.05
C ASP A 217 13.44 -16.58 18.43
N ALA A 218 12.86 -17.76 18.18
CA ALA A 218 13.58 -18.90 17.61
C ALA A 218 14.10 -18.65 16.17
N GLN A 219 13.74 -17.54 15.54
CA GLN A 219 14.26 -17.11 14.23
C GLN A 219 15.27 -15.97 14.35
N GLY A 220 15.70 -15.60 15.56
CA GLY A 220 16.63 -14.50 15.79
C GLY A 220 16.00 -13.10 15.77
N ALA A 221 14.68 -12.99 15.60
CA ALA A 221 14.00 -11.70 15.60
C ALA A 221 13.81 -11.18 17.02
N SER A 222 13.94 -9.86 17.18
CA SER A 222 13.70 -9.18 18.44
C SER A 222 13.14 -7.78 18.22
N ASP A 223 12.68 -7.18 19.31
CA ASP A 223 12.39 -5.75 19.33
C ASP A 223 13.69 -4.94 19.34
N VAL A 224 13.88 -4.15 18.28
CA VAL A 224 15.09 -3.32 18.13
C VAL A 224 14.99 -2.06 18.98
N PHE A 225 13.87 -1.34 18.83
CA PHE A 225 13.65 -0.04 19.43
C PHE A 225 12.14 0.21 19.56
N PRO A 226 11.46 -0.44 20.53
CA PRO A 226 10.01 -0.32 20.68
C PRO A 226 9.59 1.13 20.95
N THR A 227 8.91 1.76 20.00
CA THR A 227 8.41 3.13 20.16
C THR A 227 7.46 3.25 21.35
N VAL A 228 6.77 2.19 21.72
CA VAL A 228 5.87 2.18 22.88
C VAL A 228 6.59 2.33 24.23
N ILE A 229 7.87 1.96 24.31
CA ILE A 229 8.70 2.29 25.48
C ILE A 229 8.92 3.80 25.55
N ILE A 230 9.22 4.44 24.42
CA ILE A 230 9.36 5.91 24.32
C ILE A 230 8.03 6.59 24.65
N GLU A 231 6.90 6.06 24.19
CA GLU A 231 5.56 6.56 24.53
C GLU A 231 5.28 6.48 26.04
N ALA A 232 5.64 5.38 26.69
CA ALA A 232 5.48 5.23 28.14
C ALA A 232 6.37 6.17 28.93
N MET A 233 7.65 6.31 28.54
CA MET A 233 8.57 7.28 29.13
C MET A 233 8.09 8.71 28.90
N ALA A 234 7.59 9.03 27.71
CA ALA A 234 6.96 10.30 27.40
C ALA A 234 5.72 10.54 28.27
N ALA A 235 4.94 9.51 28.62
CA ALA A 235 3.85 9.65 29.56
C ALA A 235 4.29 9.73 31.04
N GLY A 236 5.60 9.78 31.31
CA GLY A 236 6.16 9.80 32.66
C GLY A 236 5.93 8.50 33.42
N ARG A 237 5.70 7.38 32.73
CA ARG A 237 5.54 6.06 33.37
C ARG A 237 6.90 5.43 33.62
N PRO A 238 7.15 4.86 34.80
CA PRO A 238 8.32 4.03 34.99
C PRO A 238 8.23 2.78 34.10
N VAL A 239 9.32 2.47 33.41
CA VAL A 239 9.42 1.33 32.49
C VAL A 239 10.20 0.19 33.14
N VAL A 240 9.68 -1.03 33.00
CA VAL A 240 10.43 -2.27 33.20
C VAL A 240 10.55 -2.99 31.87
N SER A 241 11.77 -3.21 31.40
CA SER A 241 12.00 -3.89 30.11
C SER A 241 13.26 -4.74 30.14
N THR A 242 13.68 -5.26 28.99
CA THR A 242 14.83 -6.16 28.89
C THR A 242 16.07 -5.44 28.36
N ARG A 243 17.25 -5.90 28.77
CA ARG A 243 18.54 -5.42 28.25
C ARG A 243 18.81 -6.08 26.89
N LEU A 244 18.00 -5.75 25.89
CA LEU A 244 18.02 -6.36 24.57
C LEU A 244 18.06 -5.31 23.44
N ALA A 245 18.87 -5.59 22.41
CA ALA A 245 19.00 -4.76 21.22
C ALA A 245 19.22 -3.26 21.55
N GLY A 246 18.38 -2.37 21.01
CA GLY A 246 18.44 -0.92 21.28
C GLY A 246 17.58 -0.45 22.47
N ILE A 247 16.94 -1.34 23.22
CA ILE A 247 16.20 -0.96 24.44
C ILE A 247 17.10 -0.22 25.45
N PRO A 248 18.37 -0.63 25.70
CA PRO A 248 19.29 0.12 26.56
C PRO A 248 19.70 1.50 26.03
N GLU A 249 19.49 1.78 24.73
CA GLU A 249 19.70 3.12 24.19
C GLU A 249 18.55 4.05 24.59
N ALA A 250 17.33 3.53 24.67
CA ALA A 250 16.15 4.25 25.15
C ALA A 250 16.14 4.39 26.68
N VAL A 251 16.32 3.29 27.41
CA VAL A 251 16.16 3.20 28.87
C VAL A 251 17.54 3.06 29.53
N ALA A 252 17.93 4.05 30.32
CA ALA A 252 19.07 3.94 31.22
C ALA A 252 18.65 3.17 32.49
N ASP A 253 19.25 2.00 32.70
CA ASP A 253 18.93 1.10 33.80
C ASP A 253 19.20 1.73 35.17
N GLY A 254 18.23 1.66 36.07
CA GLY A 254 18.28 2.29 37.40
C GLY A 254 18.05 3.80 37.41
N GLU A 255 18.08 4.46 36.25
CA GLU A 255 17.97 5.92 36.13
C GLU A 255 16.63 6.35 35.53
N THR A 256 16.21 5.74 34.42
CA THR A 256 14.96 6.07 33.70
C THR A 256 13.99 4.91 33.59
N GLY A 257 14.38 3.75 34.12
CA GLY A 257 13.62 2.50 34.12
C GLY A 257 14.47 1.37 34.69
N LEU A 258 13.92 0.17 34.74
CA LEU A 258 14.64 -1.04 35.18
C LEU A 258 14.80 -1.99 34.00
N LEU A 259 16.02 -2.45 33.75
CA LEU A 259 16.32 -3.43 32.71
C LEU A 259 16.70 -4.78 33.30
N VAL A 260 16.06 -5.84 32.83
CA VAL A 260 16.31 -7.22 33.25
C VAL A 260 16.87 -8.07 32.09
N PRO A 261 17.49 -9.23 32.36
CA PRO A 261 17.86 -10.16 31.30
C PRO A 261 16.63 -10.61 30.48
N PRO A 262 16.74 -10.78 29.15
CA PRO A 262 15.65 -11.32 28.33
C PRO A 262 15.39 -12.79 28.68
N GLY A 263 14.12 -13.19 28.67
CA GLY A 263 13.72 -14.57 28.97
C GLY A 263 13.75 -14.95 30.45
N ASP A 264 13.87 -13.97 31.35
CA ASP A 264 13.90 -14.19 32.81
C ASP A 264 12.65 -13.61 33.50
N PRO A 265 11.57 -14.40 33.65
CA PRO A 265 10.36 -13.94 34.33
C PRO A 265 10.58 -13.68 35.84
N ALA A 266 11.59 -14.27 36.47
CA ALA A 266 11.86 -14.07 37.90
C ALA A 266 12.53 -12.71 38.14
N ALA A 267 13.51 -12.35 37.30
CA ALA A 267 14.11 -11.01 37.31
C ALA A 267 13.06 -9.95 36.97
N LEU A 268 12.20 -10.21 35.99
CA LEU A 268 11.10 -9.32 35.63
C LEU A 268 10.13 -9.09 36.81
N ALA A 269 9.73 -10.17 37.49
CA ALA A 269 8.89 -10.08 38.69
C ALA A 269 9.57 -9.26 39.79
N THR A 270 10.86 -9.47 40.03
CA THR A 270 11.62 -8.73 41.05
C THR A 270 11.66 -7.22 40.74
N ALA A 271 11.87 -6.85 39.48
CA ALA A 271 11.87 -5.45 39.06
C ALA A 271 10.48 -4.81 39.19
N LEU A 272 9.42 -5.53 38.79
CA LEU A 272 8.03 -5.08 38.96
C LEU A 272 7.70 -4.92 40.45
N GLU A 273 8.02 -5.91 41.29
CA GLU A 273 7.80 -5.88 42.73
C GLU A 273 8.50 -4.68 43.39
N ARG A 274 9.76 -4.41 43.02
CA ARG A 274 10.50 -3.24 43.51
C ARG A 274 9.75 -1.95 43.22
N LEU A 275 9.25 -1.77 41.99
CA LEU A 275 8.45 -0.61 41.65
C LEU A 275 7.11 -0.61 42.36
N MET A 276 6.44 -1.75 42.54
CA MET A 276 5.16 -1.81 43.23
C MET A 276 5.26 -1.41 44.71
N ARG A 277 6.38 -1.78 45.37
CA ARG A 277 6.64 -1.46 46.79
C ARG A 277 7.16 -0.04 47.02
N ASP A 278 7.83 0.57 46.04
CA ASP A 278 8.46 1.88 46.20
C ASP A 278 7.83 2.94 45.27
N ALA A 279 6.89 3.70 45.83
CA ALA A 279 6.19 4.76 45.13
C ALA A 279 7.09 5.98 44.79
N GLU A 280 8.15 6.25 45.56
CA GLU A 280 9.10 7.32 45.22
C GLU A 280 9.96 6.89 44.03
N LEU A 281 10.48 5.66 44.04
CA LEU A 281 11.25 5.14 42.91
C LEU A 281 10.43 5.15 41.61
N ARG A 282 9.14 4.76 41.65
CA ARG A 282 8.25 4.90 40.47
C ARG A 282 8.21 6.32 39.94
N ARG A 283 8.02 7.32 40.82
CA ARG A 283 7.96 8.74 40.45
C ARG A 283 9.30 9.27 39.95
N GLN A 284 10.40 8.85 40.57
CA GLN A 284 11.74 9.22 40.15
C GLN A 284 12.03 8.71 38.74
N LEU A 285 11.87 7.41 38.49
CA LEU A 285 12.15 6.81 37.18
C LEU A 285 11.20 7.34 36.10
N GLY A 286 9.92 7.55 36.43
CA GLY A 286 8.96 8.15 35.50
C GLY A 286 9.34 9.56 35.05
N ARG A 287 9.71 10.44 36.00
CA ARG A 287 10.18 11.80 35.69
C ARG A 287 11.48 11.80 34.90
N ALA A 288 12.44 10.96 35.29
CA ALA A 288 13.72 10.84 34.59
C ALA A 288 13.54 10.29 33.16
N GLY A 289 12.64 9.32 32.97
CA GLY A 289 12.27 8.80 31.66
C GLY A 289 11.66 9.87 30.76
N ARG A 290 10.73 10.68 31.28
CA ARG A 290 10.15 11.82 30.55
C ARG A 290 11.24 12.80 30.11
N ALA A 291 12.09 13.24 31.04
CA ALA A 291 13.16 14.19 30.75
C ALA A 291 14.12 13.65 29.68
N ARG A 292 14.44 12.35 29.72
CA ARG A 292 15.27 11.69 28.71
C ARG A 292 14.64 11.73 27.32
N VAL A 293 13.33 11.50 27.20
CA VAL A 293 12.62 11.60 25.91
C VAL A 293 12.65 13.03 25.38
N GLU A 294 12.41 14.02 26.24
CA GLU A 294 12.48 15.43 25.88
C GLU A 294 13.87 15.86 25.38
N GLN A 295 14.93 15.31 25.98
CA GLN A 295 16.31 15.64 25.64
C GLN A 295 16.85 14.92 24.40
N HIS A 296 16.39 13.69 24.13
CA HIS A 296 17.05 12.84 23.13
C HIS A 296 16.15 12.26 22.04
N PHE A 297 14.84 12.17 22.27
CA PHE A 297 13.92 11.43 21.39
C PHE A 297 12.78 12.28 20.82
N GLN A 298 12.84 13.61 20.99
CA GLN A 298 11.95 14.53 20.25
C GLN A 298 12.21 14.46 18.75
N ILE A 299 11.14 14.36 17.97
CA ILE A 299 11.22 14.22 16.51
C ILE A 299 12.04 15.34 15.83
N ASP A 300 11.90 16.59 16.28
CA ASP A 300 12.64 17.74 15.75
C ASP A 300 14.16 17.65 15.96
N GLN A 301 14.60 16.80 16.88
CA GLN A 301 16.00 16.54 17.16
C GLN A 301 16.47 15.27 16.43
N THR A 302 15.70 14.18 16.52
CA THR A 302 16.09 12.88 15.93
C THR A 302 16.06 12.88 14.40
N VAL A 303 15.29 13.77 13.77
CA VAL A 303 15.24 13.90 12.30
C VAL A 303 16.44 14.66 11.72
N ARG A 304 17.16 15.46 12.53
CA ARG A 304 18.26 16.32 12.04
C ARG A 304 19.39 15.55 11.34
N PRO A 305 19.85 14.39 11.84
CA PRO A 305 20.82 13.57 11.12
C PRO A 305 20.33 13.16 9.73
N LEU A 306 19.05 12.80 9.59
CA LEU A 306 18.45 12.43 8.30
C LEU A 306 18.41 13.62 7.34
N ILE A 307 18.03 14.81 7.84
CA ILE A 307 18.06 16.06 7.04
C ILE A 307 19.46 16.32 6.50
N ARG A 308 20.50 16.24 7.36
CA ARG A 308 21.89 16.45 6.93
C ARG A 308 22.34 15.44 5.87
N LEU A 309 21.89 14.19 5.97
CA LEU A 309 22.18 13.16 4.97
C LEU A 309 21.53 13.52 3.63
N PHE A 310 20.27 13.96 3.62
CA PHE A 310 19.62 14.45 2.40
C PHE A 310 20.33 15.67 1.79
N GLU A 311 20.69 16.65 2.61
CA GLU A 311 21.42 17.84 2.14
C GLU A 311 22.77 17.48 1.53
N LYS A 312 23.48 16.49 2.10
CA LYS A 312 24.74 15.98 1.55
C LYS A 312 24.51 15.31 0.20
N THR A 313 23.51 14.46 0.08
CA THR A 313 23.19 13.75 -1.17
C THR A 313 22.75 14.69 -2.29
N ALA A 314 21.97 15.73 -1.97
CA ALA A 314 21.52 16.74 -2.94
C ALA A 314 22.66 17.58 -3.52
N ARG A 315 23.81 17.68 -2.82
CA ARG A 315 25.01 18.39 -3.33
C ARG A 315 25.87 17.52 -4.25
N SER A 316 25.72 16.20 -4.17
CA SER A 316 26.48 15.22 -4.96
C SER A 316 25.72 14.67 -6.16
N SER A 317 24.43 14.99 -6.32
CA SER A 317 23.57 14.41 -7.34
C SER A 317 23.99 14.82 -8.76
N HIS A 318 24.18 13.81 -9.59
CA HIS A 318 24.21 13.97 -11.05
C HIS A 318 22.82 14.36 -11.53
N LYS A 319 22.72 15.24 -12.54
CA LYS A 319 21.43 15.58 -13.16
C LYS A 319 20.73 14.29 -13.61
N PRO A 320 19.45 14.08 -13.26
CA PRO A 320 18.71 12.90 -13.69
C PRO A 320 18.83 12.77 -15.21
N GLN A 321 19.10 11.56 -15.68
CA GLN A 321 19.09 11.32 -17.12
C GLN A 321 17.67 11.58 -17.59
N SER A 322 17.51 12.57 -18.47
CA SER A 322 16.22 12.79 -19.11
C SER A 322 15.86 11.50 -19.80
N LEU A 323 14.80 10.84 -19.34
CA LEU A 323 14.14 9.76 -20.06
C LEU A 323 13.46 10.36 -21.30
N SER A 324 14.26 10.89 -22.23
CA SER A 324 13.82 11.53 -23.47
C SER A 324 13.42 10.50 -24.54
N LYS A 325 13.25 9.23 -24.16
CA LYS A 325 12.92 8.14 -25.09
C LYS A 325 11.43 7.91 -25.30
N PHE A 326 10.57 8.45 -24.45
CA PHE A 326 9.13 8.48 -24.71
C PHE A 326 8.74 9.88 -25.13
N LYS A 327 9.00 10.22 -26.40
CA LYS A 327 8.20 11.27 -27.04
C LYS A 327 6.75 10.89 -26.80
N ALA A 328 5.99 11.81 -26.20
CA ALA A 328 4.55 11.73 -26.25
C ALA A 328 4.18 11.75 -27.74
N ASP A 329 4.03 10.58 -28.33
CA ASP A 329 3.45 10.44 -29.66
C ASP A 329 2.10 11.16 -29.62
N ALA A 330 1.84 11.91 -30.70
CA ALA A 330 0.76 12.86 -30.97
C ALA A 330 -0.43 12.87 -30.00
N SER A 331 -0.97 14.06 -29.68
CA SER A 331 -2.28 14.24 -29.06
C SER A 331 -3.29 13.20 -29.58
N GLN A 332 -3.80 12.36 -28.69
CA GLN A 332 -4.65 11.23 -29.09
C GLN A 332 -6.10 11.56 -28.79
N GLY A 333 -6.95 11.63 -29.81
CA GLY A 333 -8.37 11.97 -29.64
C GLY A 333 -9.17 10.89 -28.90
N VAL A 334 -8.73 9.63 -28.90
CA VAL A 334 -9.47 8.49 -28.33
C VAL A 334 -8.60 7.60 -27.44
N ALA A 335 -9.05 7.35 -26.21
CA ALA A 335 -8.49 6.34 -25.32
C ALA A 335 -9.33 5.06 -25.31
N TYR A 336 -8.68 3.91 -25.42
CA TYR A 336 -9.28 2.59 -25.25
C TYR A 336 -9.01 2.10 -23.84
N LEU A 337 -10.06 2.00 -23.04
CA LEU A 337 -9.98 1.55 -21.66
C LEU A 337 -10.26 0.04 -21.59
N ILE A 338 -9.18 -0.72 -21.50
CA ILE A 338 -9.18 -2.18 -21.46
C ILE A 338 -9.19 -2.61 -19.99
N ASP A 339 -10.31 -3.15 -19.51
CA ASP A 339 -10.45 -3.51 -18.10
C ASP A 339 -9.44 -4.59 -17.66
N ARG A 340 -9.22 -5.60 -18.51
CA ARG A 340 -8.28 -6.69 -18.27
C ARG A 340 -7.55 -7.07 -19.56
N TRP A 341 -6.29 -7.46 -19.45
CA TRP A 341 -5.52 -8.02 -20.56
C TRP A 341 -4.73 -9.26 -20.14
N PRO A 342 -4.83 -10.39 -20.88
CA PRO A 342 -5.83 -10.69 -21.90
C PRO A 342 -7.28 -10.68 -21.37
N ASP A 343 -8.25 -10.34 -22.21
CA ASP A 343 -9.69 -10.42 -21.87
C ASP A 343 -10.35 -11.58 -22.61
N GLU A 344 -10.62 -12.68 -21.91
CA GLU A 344 -11.29 -13.86 -22.50
C GLU A 344 -12.77 -13.58 -22.85
N GLU A 345 -13.40 -12.59 -22.20
CA GLU A 345 -14.80 -12.25 -22.44
C GLU A 345 -14.99 -11.35 -23.67
N LEU A 346 -13.88 -10.81 -24.22
CA LEU A 346 -13.88 -9.94 -25.40
C LEU A 346 -12.98 -10.48 -26.54
N PRO A 347 -13.32 -11.63 -27.12
CA PRO A 347 -12.50 -12.24 -28.17
C PRO A 347 -12.42 -11.35 -29.42
N GLY A 348 -11.19 -11.03 -29.85
CA GLY A 348 -10.94 -10.23 -31.05
C GLY A 348 -10.60 -8.76 -30.78
N LEU A 349 -10.45 -8.36 -29.52
CA LEU A 349 -9.90 -7.04 -29.16
C LEU A 349 -8.52 -6.81 -29.79
N GLU A 350 -7.68 -7.84 -29.87
CA GLU A 350 -6.35 -7.77 -30.50
C GLU A 350 -6.48 -7.38 -31.97
N ARG A 351 -7.39 -8.05 -32.68
CA ARG A 351 -7.65 -7.79 -34.10
C ARG A 351 -8.23 -6.39 -34.32
N GLU A 352 -9.06 -5.92 -33.40
CA GLU A 352 -9.60 -4.56 -33.45
C GLU A 352 -8.49 -3.53 -33.32
N LEU A 353 -7.64 -3.65 -32.30
CA LEU A 353 -6.50 -2.76 -32.10
C LEU A 353 -5.56 -2.78 -33.33
N GLU A 354 -5.29 -3.96 -33.90
CA GLU A 354 -4.48 -4.09 -35.12
C GLU A 354 -5.09 -3.39 -36.34
N GLU A 355 -6.40 -3.54 -36.56
CA GLU A 355 -7.07 -2.89 -37.70
C GLU A 355 -7.09 -1.36 -37.54
N MET A 356 -7.25 -0.86 -36.31
CA MET A 356 -7.15 0.58 -36.02
C MET A 356 -5.75 1.11 -36.30
N LEU A 357 -4.72 0.38 -35.86
CA LEU A 357 -3.33 0.71 -36.15
C LEU A 357 -3.03 0.68 -37.65
N ARG A 358 -3.54 -0.32 -38.38
CA ARG A 358 -3.39 -0.43 -39.84
C ARG A 358 -3.99 0.78 -40.57
N ARG A 359 -5.06 1.35 -40.04
CA ARG A 359 -5.76 2.52 -40.60
C ARG A 359 -5.25 3.86 -40.06
N LYS A 360 -4.16 3.84 -39.27
CA LYS A 360 -3.53 5.03 -38.70
C LYS A 360 -4.47 5.88 -37.83
N ILE A 361 -5.42 5.24 -37.14
CA ILE A 361 -6.23 5.92 -36.13
C ILE A 361 -5.36 6.16 -34.89
N SER A 362 -5.25 7.42 -34.44
CA SER A 362 -4.50 7.79 -33.24
C SER A 362 -5.23 7.29 -32.00
N LEU A 363 -4.63 6.37 -31.24
CA LEU A 363 -5.29 5.65 -30.17
C LEU A 363 -4.39 5.44 -28.96
N PHE A 364 -4.95 5.72 -27.78
CA PHE A 364 -4.32 5.48 -26.48
C PHE A 364 -4.93 4.24 -25.82
N ALA A 365 -4.35 3.06 -26.00
CA ALA A 365 -4.85 1.85 -25.35
C ALA A 365 -4.27 1.69 -23.94
N VAL A 366 -5.13 1.64 -22.93
CA VAL A 366 -4.73 1.46 -21.53
C VAL A 366 -5.33 0.21 -20.93
N VAL A 367 -4.47 -0.63 -20.37
CA VAL A 367 -4.81 -1.87 -19.66
C VAL A 367 -4.88 -1.59 -18.16
N CYS A 368 -6.05 -1.78 -17.56
CA CYS A 368 -6.27 -1.55 -16.14
C CYS A 368 -5.80 -2.71 -15.25
N GLU A 369 -5.98 -3.96 -15.71
CA GLU A 369 -5.57 -5.16 -14.99
C GLU A 369 -4.81 -6.10 -15.93
N PHE A 370 -3.58 -6.46 -15.58
CA PHE A 370 -2.80 -7.45 -16.33
C PHE A 370 -2.89 -8.81 -15.66
N ASP A 371 -3.45 -9.80 -16.38
CA ASP A 371 -3.47 -11.19 -15.94
C ASP A 371 -2.19 -11.89 -16.41
N SER A 372 -1.19 -11.93 -15.52
CA SER A 372 0.08 -12.59 -15.82
C SER A 372 -0.02 -14.11 -15.98
N SER A 373 -1.10 -14.72 -15.48
CA SER A 373 -1.30 -16.18 -15.49
C SER A 373 -1.97 -16.69 -16.78
N ALA A 374 -2.65 -15.80 -17.52
CA ALA A 374 -3.30 -16.13 -18.76
C ALA A 374 -2.30 -16.44 -19.88
N ARG A 375 -2.66 -17.40 -20.76
CA ARG A 375 -1.87 -17.74 -21.94
C ARG A 375 -1.93 -16.60 -22.96
N ARG A 376 -0.77 -16.12 -23.39
CA ARG A 376 -0.65 -15.07 -24.41
C ARG A 376 -0.49 -15.67 -25.80
N THR A 377 -1.12 -15.04 -26.80
CA THR A 377 -0.87 -15.36 -28.21
C THR A 377 0.28 -14.49 -28.75
N ARG A 378 0.84 -14.87 -29.91
CA ARG A 378 1.90 -14.08 -30.55
C ARG A 378 1.44 -12.68 -30.92
N GLU A 379 0.16 -12.53 -31.28
CA GLU A 379 -0.47 -11.24 -31.59
C GLU A 379 -0.51 -10.34 -30.35
N MET A 380 -0.87 -10.89 -29.19
CA MET A 380 -0.89 -10.14 -27.93
C MET A 380 0.52 -9.65 -27.53
N GLU A 381 1.55 -10.50 -27.69
CA GLU A 381 2.93 -10.13 -27.41
C GLU A 381 3.43 -9.03 -28.36
N ARG A 382 3.02 -9.08 -29.63
CA ARG A 382 3.33 -8.02 -30.61
C ARG A 382 2.65 -6.69 -30.29
N LEU A 383 1.44 -6.72 -29.74
CA LEU A 383 0.70 -5.51 -29.35
C LEU A 383 1.18 -4.92 -28.03
N ALA A 384 1.69 -5.73 -27.10
CA ALA A 384 2.02 -5.30 -25.74
C ALA A 384 2.91 -4.03 -25.64
N PRO A 385 3.96 -3.83 -26.46
CA PRO A 385 4.78 -2.61 -26.43
C PRO A 385 4.02 -1.32 -26.81
N ARG A 386 2.80 -1.44 -27.36
CA ARG A 386 1.93 -0.32 -27.76
C ARG A 386 0.79 -0.06 -26.79
N LEU A 387 0.68 -0.88 -25.74
CA LEU A 387 -0.32 -0.73 -24.68
C LEU A 387 0.31 -0.02 -23.49
N GLU A 388 -0.44 0.88 -22.89
CA GLU A 388 -0.13 1.44 -21.58
C GLU A 388 -0.70 0.52 -20.50
N PHE A 389 0.04 0.27 -19.42
CA PHE A 389 -0.43 -0.57 -18.31
C PHE A 389 -0.56 0.27 -17.03
N LEU A 390 -1.69 0.17 -16.35
CA LEU A 390 -1.86 0.81 -15.05
C LEU A 390 -0.85 0.25 -14.02
N PRO A 391 -0.44 1.10 -13.06
CA PRO A 391 0.51 0.70 -12.04
C PRO A 391 -0.12 -0.29 -11.05
N ASP A 392 0.74 -0.86 -10.20
CA ASP A 392 0.37 -1.82 -9.16
C ASP A 392 -0.79 -1.34 -8.27
N PRO A 393 -1.66 -2.25 -7.75
CA PRO A 393 -2.76 -1.90 -6.85
C PRO A 393 -2.38 -1.01 -5.66
N MET A 394 -1.15 -1.11 -5.15
CA MET A 394 -0.67 -0.23 -4.09
C MET A 394 -0.57 1.23 -4.52
N VAL A 395 -0.16 1.49 -5.76
CA VAL A 395 -0.12 2.86 -6.33
C VAL A 395 -1.53 3.41 -6.49
N LEU A 396 -2.45 2.59 -6.98
CA LEU A 396 -3.86 2.95 -7.13
C LEU A 396 -4.52 3.28 -5.78
N GLU A 397 -4.21 2.50 -4.73
CA GLU A 397 -4.66 2.76 -3.37
C GLU A 397 -4.01 4.03 -2.78
N GLY A 398 -2.75 4.29 -3.11
CA GLY A 398 -2.06 5.54 -2.75
C GLY A 398 -2.75 6.77 -3.32
N GLU A 399 -3.07 6.77 -4.62
CA GLU A 399 -3.82 7.84 -5.29
C GLU A 399 -5.21 8.03 -4.68
N TRP A 400 -5.91 6.93 -4.34
CA TRP A 400 -7.19 6.98 -3.64
C TRP A 400 -7.09 7.71 -2.29
N ARG A 401 -6.11 7.33 -1.47
CA ARG A 401 -5.89 7.91 -0.13
C ARG A 401 -5.38 9.34 -0.18
N ALA A 402 -4.65 9.72 -1.22
CA ALA A 402 -4.20 11.09 -1.44
C ALA A 402 -5.34 12.06 -1.81
N ASN A 403 -6.51 11.53 -2.21
CA ASN A 403 -7.67 12.32 -2.63
C ASN A 403 -8.92 12.02 -1.76
N PRO A 404 -8.88 12.20 -0.42
CA PRO A 404 -9.92 11.72 0.49
C PRO A 404 -11.28 12.42 0.32
N ALA A 405 -11.29 13.66 -0.17
CA ALA A 405 -12.53 14.38 -0.47
C ALA A 405 -13.25 13.77 -1.69
N LEU A 406 -12.51 13.52 -2.77
CA LEU A 406 -13.06 12.93 -3.99
C LEU A 406 -13.45 11.47 -3.78
N ALA A 407 -12.65 10.71 -3.03
CA ALA A 407 -12.99 9.34 -2.63
C ALA A 407 -14.35 9.27 -1.92
N ARG A 408 -14.56 10.12 -0.91
CA ARG A 408 -15.84 10.23 -0.19
C ARG A 408 -16.98 10.62 -1.13
N ARG A 409 -16.78 11.63 -1.97
CA ARG A 409 -17.79 12.07 -2.95
C ARG A 409 -18.26 10.93 -3.86
N LEU A 410 -17.31 10.17 -4.43
CA LEU A 410 -17.63 9.03 -5.30
C LEU A 410 -18.37 7.91 -4.55
N GLU A 411 -18.01 7.66 -3.29
CA GLU A 411 -18.71 6.68 -2.45
C GLU A 411 -20.15 7.12 -2.11
N GLU A 412 -20.35 8.40 -1.80
CA GLU A 412 -21.65 9.01 -1.51
C GLU A 412 -22.57 9.00 -2.75
N GLU A 413 -22.06 9.45 -3.90
CA GLU A 413 -22.78 9.40 -5.19
C GLU A 413 -23.23 7.98 -5.55
N ARG A 414 -22.36 6.99 -5.30
CA ARG A 414 -22.68 5.57 -5.46
C ARG A 414 -23.77 5.13 -4.49
N ALA A 415 -23.69 5.55 -3.23
CA ALA A 415 -24.64 5.15 -2.20
C ALA A 415 -26.07 5.63 -2.49
N GLN A 416 -26.19 6.83 -3.09
CA GLN A 416 -27.46 7.48 -3.45
C GLN A 416 -28.16 6.86 -4.68
N ASN A 417 -27.48 6.03 -5.48
CA ASN A 417 -28.06 5.41 -6.67
C ASN A 417 -28.69 4.04 -6.37
N GLU A 418 -30.01 3.89 -6.54
CA GLU A 418 -30.72 2.63 -6.26
C GLU A 418 -30.26 1.46 -7.15
N ALA A 419 -29.87 1.72 -8.40
CA ALA A 419 -29.40 0.71 -9.35
C ALA A 419 -27.88 0.47 -9.28
N ARG A 420 -27.18 1.08 -8.32
CA ARG A 420 -25.71 1.15 -8.21
C ARG A 420 -24.94 -0.12 -8.61
N PRO A 421 -23.75 0.00 -9.24
CA PRO A 421 -22.86 -1.12 -9.51
C PRO A 421 -22.54 -1.91 -8.22
N PRO A 422 -22.07 -3.16 -8.25
CA PRO A 422 -21.54 -3.81 -7.05
C PRO A 422 -20.38 -3.02 -6.44
N ALA A 423 -20.32 -2.92 -5.10
CA ALA A 423 -19.34 -2.07 -4.41
C ALA A 423 -17.89 -2.39 -4.79
N GLY A 424 -17.55 -3.69 -4.87
CA GLY A 424 -16.20 -4.13 -5.26
C GLY A 424 -15.82 -3.74 -6.69
N ILE A 425 -16.76 -3.73 -7.63
CA ILE A 425 -16.51 -3.28 -9.01
C ILE A 425 -16.36 -1.76 -9.02
N PHE A 426 -17.30 -1.03 -8.40
CA PHE A 426 -17.27 0.43 -8.38
C PHE A 426 -15.98 0.98 -7.77
N LEU A 427 -15.64 0.54 -6.56
CA LEU A 427 -14.47 1.03 -5.82
C LEU A 427 -13.16 0.71 -6.56
N ARG A 428 -13.09 -0.41 -7.29
CA ARG A 428 -11.94 -0.73 -8.13
C ARG A 428 -11.85 0.20 -9.33
N GLN A 429 -12.94 0.36 -10.07
CA GLN A 429 -13.00 1.23 -11.25
C GLN A 429 -12.79 2.70 -10.90
N ALA A 430 -13.24 3.15 -9.73
CA ALA A 430 -13.01 4.49 -9.22
C ALA A 430 -11.51 4.75 -8.94
N ARG A 431 -10.79 3.78 -8.39
CA ARG A 431 -9.32 3.85 -8.25
C ARG A 431 -8.61 3.94 -9.59
N PHE A 432 -9.03 3.16 -10.58
CA PHE A 432 -8.50 3.27 -11.94
C PHE A 432 -8.74 4.66 -12.53
N ALA A 433 -9.96 5.20 -12.38
CA ALA A 433 -10.30 6.54 -12.86
C ALA A 433 -9.42 7.63 -12.25
N LEU A 434 -9.19 7.58 -10.93
CA LEU A 434 -8.30 8.52 -10.23
C LEU A 434 -6.87 8.49 -10.77
N ALA A 435 -6.31 7.29 -10.98
CA ALA A 435 -4.97 7.12 -11.54
C ALA A 435 -4.88 7.57 -13.02
N LEU A 436 -5.92 7.30 -13.81
CA LEU A 436 -5.99 7.65 -15.23
C LEU A 436 -6.24 9.14 -15.49
N ARG A 437 -6.89 9.85 -14.55
CA ARG A 437 -7.32 11.23 -14.74
C ARG A 437 -6.20 12.13 -15.26
N ARG A 438 -5.03 12.06 -14.62
CA ARG A 438 -3.86 12.85 -15.01
C ARG A 438 -3.30 12.42 -16.36
N LEU A 439 -3.13 11.11 -16.54
CA LEU A 439 -2.56 10.53 -17.75
C LEU A 439 -3.37 10.89 -19.01
N LEU A 440 -4.70 10.78 -18.92
CA LEU A 440 -5.60 11.11 -20.03
C LEU A 440 -5.64 12.62 -20.31
N SER A 441 -5.57 13.44 -19.26
CA SER A 441 -5.49 14.90 -19.41
C SER A 441 -4.18 15.33 -20.09
N ASP A 442 -3.04 14.78 -19.67
CA ASP A 442 -1.72 15.07 -20.24
C ASP A 442 -1.65 14.67 -21.73
N ARG A 443 -2.36 13.61 -22.12
CA ARG A 443 -2.47 13.10 -23.50
C ARG A 443 -3.54 13.82 -24.36
N LYS A 444 -4.26 14.79 -23.79
CA LYS A 444 -5.37 15.53 -24.42
C LYS A 444 -6.47 14.61 -24.97
N VAL A 445 -6.81 13.55 -24.24
CA VAL A 445 -7.86 12.62 -24.65
C VAL A 445 -9.22 13.30 -24.61
N THR A 446 -9.94 13.30 -25.73
CA THR A 446 -11.28 13.91 -25.84
C THR A 446 -12.41 12.88 -25.76
N HIS A 447 -12.12 11.61 -26.03
CA HIS A 447 -13.10 10.53 -26.03
C HIS A 447 -12.53 9.24 -25.44
N ILE A 448 -13.33 8.50 -24.67
CA ILE A 448 -12.96 7.24 -24.03
C ILE A 448 -13.88 6.14 -24.55
N HIS A 449 -13.29 5.07 -25.07
CA HIS A 449 -14.00 3.82 -25.38
C HIS A 449 -13.77 2.79 -24.27
N ALA A 450 -14.81 2.48 -23.50
CA ALA A 450 -14.79 1.38 -22.53
C ALA A 450 -14.97 0.03 -23.25
N THR A 451 -14.06 -0.91 -23.07
CA THR A 451 -14.15 -2.21 -23.76
C THR A 451 -15.07 -3.24 -23.09
N SER A 452 -15.56 -2.96 -21.88
CA SER A 452 -16.47 -3.82 -21.13
C SER A 452 -17.43 -3.01 -20.27
N SER A 453 -18.44 -3.67 -19.71
CA SER A 453 -19.36 -3.06 -18.74
C SER A 453 -18.64 -2.58 -17.48
N ARG A 454 -17.59 -3.28 -17.03
CA ARG A 454 -16.75 -2.87 -15.91
C ARG A 454 -15.95 -1.61 -16.25
N ALA A 455 -15.28 -1.58 -17.40
CA ALA A 455 -14.58 -0.39 -17.88
C ALA A 455 -15.52 0.81 -18.05
N LEU A 456 -16.80 0.59 -18.39
CA LEU A 456 -17.78 1.67 -18.51
C LEU A 456 -17.98 2.43 -17.20
N VAL A 457 -17.89 1.76 -16.04
CA VAL A 457 -17.95 2.46 -14.74
C VAL A 457 -16.80 3.45 -14.61
N CYS A 458 -15.57 3.04 -14.92
CA CYS A 458 -14.40 3.92 -14.89
C CYS A 458 -14.51 5.05 -15.93
N ALA A 459 -14.93 4.75 -17.16
CA ALA A 459 -15.09 5.75 -18.22
C ALA A 459 -16.14 6.82 -17.87
N LEU A 460 -17.24 6.47 -17.20
CA LEU A 460 -18.24 7.45 -16.76
C LEU A 460 -17.75 8.32 -15.60
N ILE A 461 -16.95 7.76 -14.68
CA ILE A 461 -16.28 8.57 -13.65
C ILE A 461 -15.29 9.54 -14.31
N LEU A 462 -14.51 9.08 -15.28
CA LEU A 462 -13.60 9.93 -16.04
C LEU A 462 -14.33 11.00 -16.86
N GLN A 463 -15.50 10.69 -17.42
CA GLN A 463 -16.37 11.68 -18.09
C GLN A 463 -16.79 12.80 -17.14
N ASP A 464 -17.19 12.48 -15.91
CA ASP A 464 -17.53 13.49 -14.90
C ASP A 464 -16.30 14.34 -14.52
N LEU A 465 -15.14 13.70 -14.38
CA LEU A 465 -13.91 14.37 -13.94
C LEU A 465 -13.21 15.19 -15.04
N LEU A 466 -13.32 14.79 -16.30
CA LEU A 466 -12.55 15.35 -17.43
C LEU A 466 -13.41 15.93 -18.55
N GLY A 467 -14.73 15.72 -18.55
CA GLY A 467 -15.63 16.18 -19.62
C GLY A 467 -15.48 15.41 -20.94
N THR A 468 -14.92 14.20 -20.94
CA THR A 468 -14.68 13.41 -22.15
C THR A 468 -15.95 12.76 -22.71
N GLY A 469 -16.02 12.60 -24.03
CA GLY A 469 -17.02 11.72 -24.66
C GLY A 469 -16.80 10.27 -24.24
N VAL A 470 -17.87 9.47 -24.11
CA VAL A 470 -17.77 8.04 -23.77
C VAL A 470 -18.49 7.20 -24.80
N SER A 471 -17.87 6.09 -25.21
CA SER A 471 -18.52 4.98 -25.90
C SER A 471 -18.20 3.67 -25.19
N ALA A 472 -18.98 2.62 -25.43
CA ALA A 472 -18.84 1.38 -24.68
C ALA A 472 -19.04 0.13 -25.53
N THR A 473 -18.28 -0.91 -25.22
CA THR A 473 -18.57 -2.29 -25.64
C THR A 473 -19.12 -3.05 -24.43
N ILE A 474 -20.29 -3.65 -24.56
CA ILE A 474 -20.94 -4.44 -23.51
C ILE A 474 -20.92 -5.91 -23.90
N GLU A 475 -20.27 -6.71 -23.06
CA GLU A 475 -20.16 -8.15 -23.16
C GLU A 475 -21.52 -8.85 -23.04
N ARG A 476 -21.56 -10.13 -23.41
CA ARG A 476 -22.82 -10.90 -23.46
C ARG A 476 -23.48 -11.06 -22.09
N ARG A 477 -22.67 -11.18 -21.04
CA ARG A 477 -23.09 -11.42 -19.65
C ARG A 477 -22.45 -10.37 -18.73
N PRO A 478 -22.96 -9.13 -18.73
CA PRO A 478 -22.35 -8.09 -17.92
C PRO A 478 -22.56 -8.34 -16.44
N GLN A 479 -21.56 -7.97 -15.63
CA GLN A 479 -21.59 -8.10 -14.16
C GLN A 479 -22.37 -6.95 -13.47
N LEU A 480 -22.97 -6.06 -14.27
CA LEU A 480 -23.70 -4.88 -13.79
C LEU A 480 -25.21 -5.04 -13.93
N PRO A 481 -26.01 -4.43 -13.02
CA PRO A 481 -27.47 -4.45 -13.12
C PRO A 481 -27.98 -3.87 -14.45
N ARG A 482 -29.00 -4.48 -15.04
CA ARG A 482 -29.52 -4.08 -16.37
C ARG A 482 -30.11 -2.67 -16.39
N ASN A 483 -30.82 -2.29 -15.33
CA ASN A 483 -31.35 -0.94 -15.14
C ASN A 483 -30.23 0.10 -15.08
N TRP A 484 -29.14 -0.20 -14.38
CA TRP A 484 -27.96 0.65 -14.36
C TRP A 484 -27.32 0.78 -15.73
N LEU A 485 -27.14 -0.33 -16.46
CA LEU A 485 -26.59 -0.32 -17.82
C LEU A 485 -27.46 0.51 -18.77
N ALA A 486 -28.78 0.37 -18.71
CA ALA A 486 -29.69 1.16 -19.54
C ALA A 486 -29.55 2.67 -19.27
N PHE A 487 -29.35 3.06 -18.01
CA PHE A 487 -29.06 4.45 -17.64
C PHE A 487 -27.66 4.91 -18.11
N ALA A 488 -26.64 4.09 -17.87
CA ALA A 488 -25.25 4.36 -18.22
C ALA A 488 -25.06 4.54 -19.74
N LEU A 489 -25.70 3.71 -20.55
CA LEU A 489 -25.58 3.75 -22.01
C LEU A 489 -26.24 4.98 -22.64
N LYS A 490 -27.20 5.62 -21.95
CA LYS A 490 -27.76 6.92 -22.39
C LYS A 490 -26.74 8.06 -22.28
N LYS A 491 -25.73 7.94 -21.41
CA LYS A 491 -24.62 8.90 -21.28
C LYS A 491 -23.52 8.68 -22.32
N CYS A 492 -23.60 7.61 -23.10
CA CYS A 492 -22.63 7.25 -24.12
C CYS A 492 -23.04 7.78 -25.50
N ARG A 493 -22.07 8.21 -26.31
CA ARG A 493 -22.28 8.64 -27.71
C ARG A 493 -22.64 7.47 -28.64
N GLY A 494 -22.30 6.24 -28.26
CA GLY A 494 -22.58 5.02 -29.01
C GLY A 494 -21.72 3.86 -28.53
N GLY A 495 -21.69 2.78 -29.30
CA GLY A 495 -20.90 1.61 -28.90
C GLY A 495 -21.35 0.30 -29.52
N ARG A 496 -20.97 -0.80 -28.87
CA ARG A 496 -21.36 -2.16 -29.23
C ARG A 496 -22.02 -2.85 -28.06
N VAL A 497 -23.04 -3.64 -28.35
CA VAL A 497 -23.67 -4.52 -27.36
C VAL A 497 -23.77 -5.94 -27.92
N SER A 498 -23.43 -6.92 -27.10
CA SER A 498 -23.50 -8.34 -27.49
C SER A 498 -24.87 -8.97 -27.19
N ASN A 499 -25.83 -8.19 -26.69
CA ASN A 499 -27.14 -8.66 -26.23
C ASN A 499 -28.28 -7.85 -26.86
N LEU A 500 -29.15 -8.50 -27.63
CA LEU A 500 -30.30 -7.90 -28.30
C LEU A 500 -31.27 -7.18 -27.34
N LYS A 501 -31.47 -7.69 -26.12
CA LYS A 501 -32.38 -7.07 -25.12
C LYS A 501 -31.82 -5.76 -24.56
N LEU A 502 -30.49 -5.59 -24.58
CA LEU A 502 -29.85 -4.34 -24.20
C LEU A 502 -29.91 -3.34 -25.35
N LEU A 503 -29.76 -3.81 -26.60
CA LEU A 503 -29.84 -2.94 -27.78
C LEU A 503 -31.18 -2.19 -27.89
N SER A 504 -32.30 -2.87 -27.59
CA SER A 504 -33.63 -2.23 -27.58
C SER A 504 -33.79 -1.12 -26.55
N ALA A 505 -32.92 -1.07 -25.53
CA ALA A 505 -32.91 -0.04 -24.49
C ALA A 505 -31.85 1.05 -24.74
N CYS A 506 -31.06 0.93 -25.82
CA CYS A 506 -29.99 1.86 -26.17
C CYS A 506 -30.43 2.91 -27.19
N PRO A 507 -29.81 4.10 -27.20
CA PRO A 507 -29.92 5.04 -28.32
C PRO A 507 -29.50 4.39 -29.66
N GLY A 508 -29.99 4.91 -30.79
CA GLY A 508 -29.74 4.36 -32.13
C GLY A 508 -28.28 4.33 -32.61
N SER A 509 -27.32 4.81 -31.81
CA SER A 509 -25.88 4.82 -32.08
C SER A 509 -25.14 3.57 -31.57
N PHE A 510 -25.85 2.53 -31.10
CA PHE A 510 -25.28 1.26 -30.68
C PHE A 510 -25.43 0.16 -31.73
N LEU A 511 -24.36 -0.59 -31.97
CA LEU A 511 -24.33 -1.71 -32.91
C LEU A 511 -24.45 -3.05 -32.18
N LEU A 512 -25.17 -4.00 -32.79
CA LEU A 512 -25.20 -5.38 -32.30
C LEU A 512 -23.92 -6.11 -32.71
N ASP A 513 -23.12 -6.53 -31.73
CA ASP A 513 -21.98 -7.39 -31.99
C ASP A 513 -22.44 -8.84 -32.19
N LYS A 514 -22.58 -9.23 -33.47
CA LYS A 514 -22.94 -10.60 -33.84
C LYS A 514 -21.78 -11.58 -33.69
N ALA A 515 -20.52 -11.14 -33.58
CA ALA A 515 -19.37 -12.03 -33.44
C ALA A 515 -19.35 -12.75 -32.09
N ALA A 516 -19.77 -12.06 -31.01
CA ALA A 516 -19.91 -12.61 -29.67
C ALA A 516 -21.05 -13.66 -29.53
N LEU A 517 -22.01 -13.68 -30.46
CA LEU A 517 -23.09 -14.69 -30.49
C LEU A 517 -22.60 -16.05 -30.99
N PHE A 518 -21.55 -16.08 -31.83
CA PHE A 518 -21.07 -17.29 -32.50
C PHE A 518 -19.81 -17.92 -31.89
N SER A 519 -19.17 -17.33 -30.88
CA SER A 519 -17.96 -17.90 -30.26
C SER A 519 -18.20 -19.29 -29.63
N GLY A 520 -19.38 -19.51 -29.03
CA GLY A 520 -19.79 -20.85 -28.55
C GLY A 520 -20.12 -21.83 -29.68
N LEU A 521 -20.65 -21.33 -30.80
CA LEU A 521 -20.95 -22.11 -31.99
C LEU A 521 -19.70 -22.44 -32.83
N GLN A 522 -18.60 -21.70 -32.71
CA GLN A 522 -17.37 -21.98 -33.46
C GLN A 522 -16.75 -23.34 -33.14
N LYS A 523 -16.91 -23.86 -31.91
CA LYS A 523 -16.49 -25.24 -31.57
C LYS A 523 -17.36 -26.28 -32.27
N VAL A 524 -18.66 -26.03 -32.37
CA VAL A 524 -19.64 -26.93 -33.01
C VAL A 524 -19.54 -26.86 -34.53
N VAL A 525 -19.45 -25.67 -35.11
CA VAL A 525 -19.29 -25.43 -36.55
C VAL A 525 -17.99 -26.02 -37.08
N ARG A 526 -16.86 -25.86 -36.37
CA ARG A 526 -15.60 -26.56 -36.74
C ARG A 526 -15.69 -28.09 -36.64
N SER A 527 -16.53 -28.60 -35.73
CA SER A 527 -16.75 -30.04 -35.59
C SER A 527 -17.64 -30.60 -36.70
N VAL A 528 -18.60 -29.80 -37.18
CA VAL A 528 -19.49 -30.14 -38.31
C VAL A 528 -18.74 -30.00 -39.63
N GLU A 529 -18.01 -28.92 -39.88
CA GLU A 529 -17.18 -28.72 -41.08
C GLU A 529 -16.14 -29.84 -41.26
N ARG A 530 -15.53 -30.33 -40.16
CA ARG A 530 -14.64 -31.51 -40.19
C ARG A 530 -15.36 -32.82 -40.50
N LYS A 531 -16.64 -32.94 -40.16
CA LYS A 531 -17.42 -34.18 -40.34
C LYS A 531 -18.15 -34.24 -41.67
N THR A 532 -18.54 -33.11 -42.25
CA THR A 532 -19.40 -33.06 -43.44
C THR A 532 -18.73 -32.50 -44.68
N GLY A 533 -17.58 -31.83 -44.57
CA GLY A 533 -16.85 -31.28 -45.72
C GLY A 533 -17.56 -30.15 -46.46
N ILE A 534 -18.70 -29.66 -45.95
CA ILE A 534 -19.47 -28.56 -46.53
C ILE A 534 -18.96 -27.23 -45.96
N ASP A 535 -18.41 -26.38 -46.82
CA ASP A 535 -18.03 -25.00 -46.48
C ASP A 535 -19.32 -24.16 -46.37
N LEU A 536 -19.79 -23.95 -45.14
CA LEU A 536 -20.96 -23.10 -44.87
C LEU A 536 -20.58 -21.63 -45.19
N PRO A 537 -21.40 -20.86 -45.92
CA PRO A 537 -20.98 -19.57 -46.45
C PRO A 537 -20.45 -18.65 -45.35
N ARG A 538 -19.17 -18.25 -45.46
CA ARG A 538 -18.57 -17.13 -44.73
C ARG A 538 -19.48 -15.91 -44.89
N MET A 539 -20.34 -15.68 -43.89
CA MET A 539 -21.35 -14.62 -43.89
C MET A 539 -20.74 -13.28 -44.33
N ARG A 540 -21.18 -12.81 -45.50
CA ARG A 540 -20.90 -11.51 -46.14
C ARG A 540 -21.25 -10.28 -45.27
N SER A 541 -21.67 -10.44 -44.01
CA SER A 541 -22.07 -9.36 -43.09
C SER A 541 -20.92 -8.74 -42.27
N ARG A 542 -19.72 -9.34 -42.28
CA ARG A 542 -18.57 -8.85 -41.47
C ARG A 542 -18.00 -7.52 -41.98
N ALA A 543 -17.94 -7.29 -43.29
CA ALA A 543 -17.38 -6.06 -43.85
C ALA A 543 -18.24 -4.82 -43.52
N GLY A 544 -19.56 -4.96 -43.55
CA GLY A 544 -20.50 -3.87 -43.22
C GLY A 544 -20.40 -3.41 -41.77
N PHE A 545 -20.34 -4.36 -40.83
CA PHE A 545 -20.19 -4.06 -39.40
C PHE A 545 -18.86 -3.34 -39.10
N TRP A 546 -17.73 -3.88 -39.57
CA TRP A 546 -16.43 -3.26 -39.32
C TRP A 546 -16.32 -1.88 -39.96
N ASN A 547 -16.88 -1.67 -41.15
CA ASN A 547 -16.93 -0.36 -41.77
C ASN A 547 -17.79 0.64 -40.97
N GLN A 548 -18.93 0.22 -40.41
CA GLN A 548 -19.76 1.08 -39.56
C GLN A 548 -19.06 1.40 -38.24
N TRP A 549 -18.43 0.41 -37.61
CA TRP A 549 -17.68 0.57 -36.37
C TRP A 549 -16.51 1.53 -36.53
N LEU A 550 -15.71 1.35 -37.58
CA LEU A 550 -14.59 2.22 -37.89
C LEU A 550 -15.02 3.65 -38.24
N ARG A 551 -16.17 3.84 -38.90
CA ARG A 551 -16.75 5.17 -39.14
C ARG A 551 -17.12 5.88 -37.84
N LEU A 552 -17.67 5.17 -36.85
CA LEU A 552 -17.97 5.75 -35.54
C LEU A 552 -16.70 6.19 -34.82
N LEU A 553 -15.66 5.34 -34.83
CA LEU A 553 -14.37 5.65 -34.21
C LEU A 553 -13.65 6.82 -34.89
N ALA A 554 -13.65 6.87 -36.22
CA ALA A 554 -13.05 7.98 -36.97
C ALA A 554 -13.75 9.32 -36.69
N ARG A 555 -15.08 9.33 -36.51
CA ARG A 555 -15.83 10.51 -36.08
C ARG A 555 -15.38 10.99 -34.70
N TRP A 556 -15.30 10.08 -33.73
CA TRP A 556 -14.87 10.45 -32.37
C TRP A 556 -13.42 10.94 -32.30
N SER A 557 -12.56 10.48 -33.21
CA SER A 557 -11.18 10.97 -33.33
C SER A 557 -11.06 12.34 -34.01
N SER A 558 -11.99 12.72 -34.89
CA SER A 558 -11.95 13.98 -35.68
C SER A 558 -12.73 15.13 -35.04
N ASP A 559 -13.71 14.83 -34.18
CA ASP A 559 -14.38 15.82 -33.31
C ASP A 559 -13.36 16.55 -32.38
N GLY A 560 -12.20 15.95 -32.12
CA GLY A 560 -11.11 16.57 -31.34
C GLY A 560 -10.33 17.65 -32.09
N GLU A 561 -10.08 17.47 -33.40
CA GLU A 561 -9.32 18.44 -34.23
C GLU A 561 -10.14 19.70 -34.55
N SER A 562 -11.46 19.54 -34.73
CA SER A 562 -12.39 20.65 -35.01
C SER A 562 -12.65 21.55 -33.79
N ALA A 563 -12.59 20.99 -32.57
CA ALA A 563 -12.69 21.76 -31.32
C ALA A 563 -11.43 22.62 -31.04
N GLU A 564 -10.23 22.17 -31.44
CA GLU A 564 -9.00 22.99 -31.37
C GLU A 564 -9.01 24.14 -32.39
N ALA A 565 -9.51 23.91 -33.62
CA ALA A 565 -9.66 24.97 -34.63
C ALA A 565 -10.66 26.07 -34.22
N SER A 566 -11.68 25.72 -33.45
CA SER A 566 -12.70 26.66 -32.95
C SER A 566 -12.21 27.50 -31.76
N ARG A 567 -11.22 27.01 -31.00
CA ARG A 567 -10.62 27.73 -29.87
C ARG A 567 -9.42 28.61 -30.26
N ALA A 568 -8.80 28.34 -31.41
CA ALA A 568 -7.73 29.19 -31.94
C ALA A 568 -8.25 30.46 -32.65
N ASN A 569 -9.57 30.55 -32.88
CA ASN A 569 -10.21 31.62 -33.64
C ASN A 569 -11.18 32.49 -32.80
N ASN A 570 -11.05 32.44 -31.46
CA ASN A 570 -11.84 33.23 -30.51
C ASN A 570 -10.96 33.89 -29.45
#